data_AF-A0A8J4SYA2-F1
#
_entry.id   AF-A0A8J4SYA2-F1
#
_cell.length_a   1.000
_cell.length_b   1.000
_cell.length_c   1.000
_cell.angle_alpha   90.00
_cell.angle_beta   90.00
_cell.angle_gamma   90.00
#
_symmetry.space_group_name_H-M   'P 1'
#
loop_
_entity.id
_entity.type
_entity.pdbx_description
1 polymer ?
#
loop_
_entity_poly.entity_id
_entity_poly.type
_entity_poly.pdbx_seq_one_letter_code
_entity_poly.pdbx_strand_id
1 'polypeptide(L)'
;MQIAIRVLLVFAVAAFLLPESSKASVVFKPGKKPEYVGPGGVEEELTGDAVDLFQIGQAAEKEGNYKRAVRAYKSLVKRHPKDKVAPEALYRAAQLQEQDHNYFAAAASFSQLVEKYPGSPHFEEAIEAQFRIGEIYLNGKKLKVLGIPVASALDRAVTVFANVVRTAPYGKYTARAQFDIGLAREKQGANDAAIQAYQAVVDKFPNEPVAVNAQYQIGYIWFTAAQLGTKDAAAAANAKTAFEDFLFHYPKSEKAAQARANLDILEHKQTANSYKVAKFYDKQKYYRAAVIYYNEVIRQQPGSQESNEAKKRIDQLRAKFGDAALQPALPVAQASKKKSDMHGARTAESGSAKPGPANNEAPLPASDGDSSLPPPASLAPDTTTAPDPLLAPPGAGTTSNTLPSSDPSASPGASASPAP
;
A
#
# COMPACT_ATOMS: atom_id res chain seq x y z
N MET A 1 40.39 -6.97 -0.44
CA MET A 1 41.36 -5.90 -0.78
C MET A 1 40.74 -4.50 -0.86
N GLN A 2 39.53 -4.33 -1.44
CA GLN A 2 38.91 -2.99 -1.58
C GLN A 2 38.44 -2.31 -0.26
N ILE A 3 38.06 -3.08 0.76
CA ILE A 3 37.57 -2.52 2.04
C ILE A 3 38.72 -1.89 2.83
N ALA A 4 39.87 -2.57 2.89
CA ALA A 4 41.05 -2.07 3.61
C ALA A 4 41.57 -0.75 3.01
N ILE A 5 41.58 -0.63 1.67
CA ILE A 5 41.99 0.60 0.97
C ILE A 5 41.02 1.76 1.27
N ARG A 6 39.72 1.48 1.38
CA ARG A 6 38.71 2.50 1.74
C ARG A 6 38.84 2.97 3.19
N VAL A 7 39.11 2.07 4.13
CA VAL A 7 39.36 2.41 5.53
C VAL A 7 40.61 3.28 5.67
N LEU A 8 41.66 2.95 4.92
CA LEU A 8 42.92 3.69 4.93
C LEU A 8 42.78 5.09 4.29
N LEU A 9 41.97 5.23 3.24
CA LEU A 9 41.61 6.54 2.66
C LEU A 9 40.74 7.40 3.61
N VAL A 10 39.83 6.80 4.39
CA VAL A 10 39.04 7.53 5.40
C VAL A 10 39.94 8.08 6.50
N PHE A 11 40.90 7.29 6.99
CA PHE A 11 41.89 7.76 7.97
C PHE A 11 42.83 8.82 7.37
N ALA A 12 43.21 8.71 6.10
CA ALA A 12 44.04 9.70 5.43
C ALA A 12 43.31 11.04 5.22
N VAL A 13 42.01 11.02 4.89
CA VAL A 13 41.18 12.24 4.79
C VAL A 13 40.89 12.83 6.17
N ALA A 14 40.70 12.00 7.19
CA ALA A 14 40.57 12.46 8.58
C ALA A 14 41.88 13.09 9.12
N ALA A 15 43.05 12.62 8.66
CA ALA A 15 44.34 13.17 9.04
C ALA A 15 44.71 14.48 8.30
N PHE A 16 44.12 14.75 7.13
CA PHE A 16 44.27 16.01 6.40
C PHE A 16 43.26 17.10 6.82
N LEU A 17 42.26 16.76 7.64
CA LEU A 17 41.48 17.72 8.42
C LEU A 17 42.29 18.12 9.66
N LEU A 18 43.35 18.92 9.46
CA LEU A 18 43.96 19.63 10.58
C LEU A 18 42.85 20.46 11.26
N PRO A 19 42.67 20.36 12.58
CA PRO A 19 41.75 21.26 13.28
C PRO A 19 42.28 22.68 13.08
N GLU A 20 41.54 23.51 12.33
CA GLU A 20 41.78 24.95 12.37
C GLU A 20 41.74 25.38 13.84
N SER A 21 42.72 26.19 14.25
CA SER A 21 42.81 26.73 15.60
C SER A 21 41.55 27.55 15.87
N SER A 22 40.59 26.90 16.49
CA SER A 22 39.27 27.46 16.69
C SER A 22 39.33 28.37 17.92
N LYS A 23 39.23 29.69 17.70
CA LYS A 23 39.36 30.69 18.76
C LYS A 23 38.14 30.61 19.68
N ALA A 24 38.28 29.94 20.82
CA ALA A 24 37.32 29.99 21.91
C ALA A 24 37.51 31.30 22.70
N SER A 25 36.42 31.98 23.03
CA SER A 25 36.43 33.20 23.84
C SER A 25 35.56 33.00 25.07
N VAL A 26 36.12 33.31 26.25
CA VAL A 26 35.37 33.32 27.51
C VAL A 26 34.75 34.70 27.66
N VAL A 27 33.42 34.79 27.70
CA VAL A 27 32.71 36.06 27.85
C VAL A 27 32.40 36.30 29.32
N PHE A 28 32.93 37.38 29.88
CA PHE A 28 32.60 37.84 31.22
C PHE A 28 31.47 38.88 31.16
N LYS A 29 30.34 38.58 31.82
CA LYS A 29 29.28 39.55 32.10
C LYS A 29 29.27 39.83 33.62
N PRO A 30 29.31 41.10 34.08
CA PRO A 30 29.29 41.41 35.51
C PRO A 30 28.09 40.76 36.22
N GLY A 31 28.34 40.00 37.29
CA GLY A 31 27.31 39.32 38.07
C GLY A 31 26.85 37.93 37.57
N LYS A 32 27.40 37.39 36.48
CA LYS A 32 27.13 36.03 36.00
C LYS A 32 28.41 35.18 35.99
N LYS A 33 28.28 33.86 36.17
CA LYS A 33 29.40 32.91 36.07
C LYS A 33 29.95 32.94 34.62
N PRO A 34 31.28 32.82 34.44
CA PRO A 34 31.87 32.78 33.10
C PRO A 34 31.30 31.59 32.31
N GLU A 35 30.81 31.88 31.11
CA GLU A 35 30.14 30.91 30.24
C GLU A 35 31.07 30.54 29.07
N TYR A 36 31.21 29.25 28.81
CA TYR A 36 32.07 28.72 27.76
C TYR A 36 31.38 28.90 26.40
N VAL A 37 32.02 29.63 25.49
CA VAL A 37 31.53 29.80 24.12
C VAL A 37 32.47 29.05 23.17
N GLY A 38 31.93 28.02 22.52
CA GLY A 38 32.63 27.25 21.50
C GLY A 38 32.93 28.08 20.24
N PRO A 39 33.74 27.55 19.31
CA PRO A 39 34.15 28.28 18.13
C PRO A 39 32.97 28.45 17.17
N GLY A 40 32.51 29.68 16.97
CA GLY A 40 31.26 30.01 16.27
C GLY A 40 30.63 31.34 16.68
N GLY A 41 31.22 32.02 17.68
CA GLY A 41 30.77 33.31 18.18
C GLY A 41 29.85 33.16 19.39
N VAL A 42 29.74 34.23 20.18
CA VAL A 42 28.80 34.32 21.30
C VAL A 42 27.41 34.08 20.71
N GLU A 43 26.76 32.98 21.07
CA GLU A 43 25.34 32.84 20.81
C GLU A 43 24.65 33.97 21.59
N GLU A 44 24.34 35.05 20.88
CA GLU A 44 23.67 36.19 21.47
C GLU A 44 22.36 35.69 22.10
N GLU A 45 22.28 35.77 23.42
CA GLU A 45 21.10 35.37 24.15
C GLU A 45 20.00 36.38 23.80
N LEU A 46 19.15 36.03 22.84
CA LEU A 46 18.06 36.87 22.39
C LEU A 46 17.00 36.93 23.51
N THR A 47 17.02 38.04 24.24
CA THR A 47 16.15 38.33 25.39
C THR A 47 15.36 39.60 25.09
N GLY A 48 14.08 39.62 25.46
CA GLY A 48 13.19 40.76 25.27
C GLY A 48 11.74 40.33 25.33
N ASP A 49 10.83 41.30 25.23
CA ASP A 49 9.40 41.03 25.11
C ASP A 49 9.09 40.48 23.71
N ALA A 50 7.86 40.00 23.49
CA ALA A 50 7.48 39.39 22.21
C ALA A 50 7.69 40.34 21.03
N VAL A 51 7.38 41.63 21.21
CA VAL A 51 7.57 42.67 20.19
C VAL A 51 9.06 42.89 19.89
N ASP A 52 9.91 42.94 20.91
CA ASP A 52 11.37 43.14 20.74
C ASP A 52 11.99 42.00 19.94
N LEU A 53 11.66 40.75 20.31
CA LEU A 53 12.17 39.57 19.61
C LEU A 53 11.68 39.51 18.15
N PHE A 54 10.46 39.98 17.89
CA PHE A 54 9.92 40.08 16.55
C PHE A 54 10.67 41.13 15.72
N GLN A 55 10.90 42.33 16.29
CA GLN A 55 11.64 43.40 15.64
C GLN A 55 13.10 43.02 15.37
N ILE A 56 13.77 42.30 16.29
CA ILE A 56 15.11 41.76 16.07
C ILE A 56 15.09 40.77 14.89
N GLY A 57 14.06 39.95 14.78
CA GLY A 57 13.85 39.05 13.64
C GLY A 57 13.76 39.82 12.32
N GLN A 58 12.93 40.87 12.27
CA GLN A 58 12.74 41.70 11.08
C GLN A 58 13.99 42.50 10.69
N ALA A 59 14.74 43.02 11.67
CA ALA A 59 15.99 43.72 11.43
C ALA A 59 17.03 42.77 10.82
N ALA A 60 17.20 41.58 11.41
CA ALA A 60 18.10 40.55 10.90
C ALA A 60 17.71 40.06 9.49
N GLU A 61 16.42 40.00 9.18
CA GLU A 61 15.91 39.67 7.84
C GLU A 61 16.33 40.74 6.80
N LYS A 62 16.18 42.03 7.13
CA LYS A 62 16.62 43.14 6.26
C LYS A 62 18.13 43.15 6.04
N GLU A 63 18.91 42.69 7.02
CA GLU A 63 20.35 42.53 6.93
C GLU A 63 20.77 41.28 6.13
N GLY A 64 19.82 40.42 5.71
CA GLY A 64 20.10 39.14 5.05
C GLY A 64 20.61 38.04 5.99
N ASN A 65 20.60 38.28 7.31
CA ASN A 65 21.03 37.30 8.31
C ASN A 65 19.88 36.37 8.72
N TYR A 66 19.47 35.49 7.80
CA TYR A 66 18.32 34.60 7.99
C TYR A 66 18.48 33.67 9.20
N LYS A 67 19.70 33.21 9.51
CA LYS A 67 19.95 32.38 10.70
C LYS A 67 19.65 33.13 11.99
N ARG A 68 20.04 34.41 12.09
CA ARG A 68 19.71 35.27 13.25
C ARG A 68 18.21 35.53 13.32
N ALA A 69 17.57 35.86 12.20
CA ALA A 69 16.13 36.12 12.13
C ALA A 69 15.30 34.92 12.61
N VAL A 70 15.59 33.73 12.07
CA VAL A 70 14.94 32.47 12.47
C VAL A 70 15.11 32.18 13.96
N ARG A 71 16.30 32.42 14.54
CA ARG A 71 16.53 32.23 15.98
C ARG A 71 15.72 33.20 16.83
N ALA A 72 15.61 34.46 16.42
CA ALA A 72 14.81 35.47 17.13
C ALA A 72 13.32 35.07 17.15
N TYR A 73 12.76 34.74 15.98
CA TYR A 73 11.39 34.27 15.86
C TYR A 73 11.11 32.98 16.64
N LYS A 74 12.01 31.99 16.60
CA LYS A 74 11.86 30.77 17.42
C LYS A 74 11.95 31.04 18.91
N SER A 75 12.80 31.97 19.33
CA SER A 75 12.93 32.38 20.73
C SER A 75 11.67 33.08 21.24
N LEU A 76 11.06 33.94 20.41
CA LEU A 76 9.76 34.56 20.68
C LEU A 76 8.72 33.49 21.00
N VAL A 77 8.58 32.49 20.13
CA VAL A 77 7.57 31.44 20.29
C VAL A 77 7.84 30.55 21.50
N LYS A 78 9.11 30.32 21.84
CA LYS A 78 9.49 29.54 23.01
C LYS A 78 9.19 30.28 24.32
N ARG A 79 9.47 31.59 24.37
CA ARG A 79 9.35 32.41 25.59
C ARG A 79 7.93 32.97 25.77
N HIS A 80 7.29 33.35 24.67
CA HIS A 80 5.99 34.03 24.62
C HIS A 80 4.98 33.28 23.73
N PRO A 81 4.68 31.99 24.01
CA PRO A 81 3.85 31.14 23.14
C PRO A 81 2.36 31.54 23.05
N LYS A 82 1.88 32.47 23.88
CA LYS A 82 0.48 32.93 23.86
C LYS A 82 0.33 34.32 23.23
N ASP A 83 1.44 34.94 22.85
CA ASP A 83 1.42 36.26 22.26
C ASP A 83 0.78 36.25 20.86
N LYS A 84 0.08 37.33 20.50
CA LYS A 84 -0.61 37.46 19.21
C LYS A 84 0.37 37.45 18.02
N VAL A 85 1.63 37.83 18.23
CA VAL A 85 2.67 37.87 17.21
C VAL A 85 3.35 36.51 17.02
N ALA A 86 3.18 35.56 17.96
CA ALA A 86 3.86 34.28 17.91
C ALA A 86 3.54 33.42 16.66
N PRO A 87 2.29 33.35 16.16
CA PRO A 87 2.00 32.64 14.91
C PRO A 87 2.69 33.28 13.69
N GLU A 88 2.69 34.61 13.59
CA GLU A 88 3.39 35.35 12.52
C GLU A 88 4.90 35.08 12.57
N ALA A 89 5.49 35.09 13.76
CA ALA A 89 6.91 34.80 13.94
C ALA A 89 7.27 33.37 13.47
N LEU A 90 6.45 32.37 13.81
CA LEU A 90 6.66 31.00 13.29
C LEU A 90 6.54 30.94 11.77
N TYR A 91 5.55 31.61 11.21
CA TYR A 91 5.33 31.64 9.77
C TYR A 91 6.55 32.22 9.05
N ARG A 92 7.03 33.39 9.50
CA ARG A 92 8.25 34.02 8.98
C ARG A 92 9.49 33.15 9.13
N ALA A 93 9.67 32.52 10.29
CA ALA A 93 10.77 31.58 10.50
C ALA A 93 10.73 30.40 9.52
N ALA A 94 9.54 29.89 9.19
CA ALA A 94 9.37 28.79 8.24
C ALA A 94 9.68 29.24 6.81
N GLN A 95 9.16 30.39 6.37
CA GLN A 95 9.44 30.96 5.04
C GLN A 95 10.94 31.21 4.82
N LEU A 96 11.63 31.77 5.81
CA LEU A 96 13.08 32.01 5.72
C LEU A 96 13.88 30.69 5.63
N GLN A 97 13.43 29.64 6.33
CA GLN A 97 14.05 28.32 6.22
C GLN A 97 13.79 27.67 4.85
N GLU A 98 12.61 27.87 4.27
CA GLU A 98 12.28 27.39 2.93
C GLU A 98 13.14 28.12 1.87
N GLN A 99 13.31 29.44 2.00
CA GLN A 99 14.18 30.25 1.14
C GLN A 99 15.66 29.82 1.23
N ASP A 100 16.12 29.40 2.41
CA ASP A 100 17.47 28.84 2.63
C ASP A 100 17.59 27.36 2.22
N HIS A 101 16.59 26.80 1.54
CA HIS A 101 16.49 25.39 1.13
C HIS A 101 16.54 24.38 2.29
N ASN A 102 16.33 24.84 3.53
CA ASN A 102 16.26 23.99 4.71
C ASN A 102 14.84 23.46 4.90
N TYR A 103 14.37 22.71 3.90
CA TYR A 103 12.97 22.29 3.77
C TYR A 103 12.44 21.50 4.97
N PHE A 104 13.25 20.61 5.56
CA PHE A 104 12.80 19.83 6.72
C PHE A 104 12.60 20.71 7.96
N ALA A 105 13.49 21.68 8.18
CA ALA A 105 13.31 22.65 9.26
C ALA A 105 12.09 23.53 9.01
N ALA A 106 11.88 23.96 7.76
CA ALA A 106 10.71 24.74 7.35
C ALA A 106 9.41 23.98 7.64
N ALA A 107 9.31 22.73 7.20
CA ALA A 107 8.15 21.88 7.46
C ALA A 107 7.90 21.64 8.96
N ALA A 108 8.95 21.55 9.78
CA ALA A 108 8.82 21.45 11.23
C ALA A 108 8.29 22.76 11.85
N SER A 109 8.75 23.92 11.37
CA SER A 109 8.25 25.22 11.82
C SER A 109 6.79 25.45 11.39
N PHE A 110 6.42 25.05 10.17
CA PHE A 110 5.02 25.03 9.72
C PHE A 110 4.16 24.05 10.54
N SER A 111 4.67 22.85 10.87
CA SER A 111 3.96 21.88 11.72
C SER A 111 3.67 22.48 13.10
N GLN A 112 4.66 23.14 13.67
CA GLN A 112 4.50 23.81 14.95
C GLN A 112 3.45 24.93 14.87
N LEU A 113 3.36 25.65 13.75
CA LEU A 113 2.34 26.68 13.54
C LEU A 113 0.94 26.07 13.54
N VAL A 114 0.69 25.05 12.72
CA VAL A 114 -0.64 24.43 12.59
C VAL A 114 -1.08 23.67 13.85
N GLU A 115 -0.13 23.12 14.61
CA GLU A 115 -0.42 22.40 15.86
C GLU A 115 -0.69 23.34 17.04
N LYS A 116 0.13 24.38 17.20
CA LYS A 116 0.03 25.29 18.36
C LYS A 116 -0.96 26.43 18.12
N TYR A 117 -1.15 26.83 16.87
CA TYR A 117 -1.96 27.98 16.49
C TYR A 117 -2.95 27.61 15.35
N PRO A 118 -3.89 26.67 15.58
CA PRO A 118 -4.85 26.24 14.56
C PRO A 118 -5.79 27.36 14.07
N GLY A 119 -5.96 28.43 14.86
CA GLY A 119 -6.72 29.64 14.46
C GLY A 119 -5.87 30.73 13.81
N SER A 120 -4.62 30.44 13.44
CA SER A 120 -3.75 31.40 12.76
C SER A 120 -4.30 31.73 11.37
N PRO A 121 -4.19 32.99 10.91
CA PRO A 121 -4.48 33.34 9.52
C PRO A 121 -3.63 32.57 8.51
N HIS A 122 -2.46 32.07 8.92
CA HIS A 122 -1.50 31.34 8.08
C HIS A 122 -1.65 29.83 8.13
N PHE A 123 -2.78 29.32 8.66
CA PHE A 123 -2.98 27.88 8.83
C PHE A 123 -2.97 27.16 7.47
N GLU A 124 -3.76 27.65 6.51
CA GLU A 124 -3.89 27.01 5.19
C GLU A 124 -2.58 27.12 4.39
N GLU A 125 -1.92 28.27 4.44
CA GLU A 125 -0.62 28.50 3.79
C GLU A 125 0.47 27.58 4.35
N ALA A 126 0.44 27.33 5.67
CA ALA A 126 1.36 26.39 6.30
C ALA A 126 1.10 24.94 5.89
N ILE A 127 -0.17 24.51 5.82
CA ILE A 127 -0.54 23.18 5.30
C ILE A 127 -0.11 23.01 3.85
N GLU A 128 -0.36 24.01 3.01
CA GLU A 128 0.06 23.99 1.61
C GLU A 128 1.59 23.91 1.48
N ALA A 129 2.33 24.71 2.27
CA ALA A 129 3.78 24.68 2.28
C ALA A 129 4.34 23.31 2.71
N GLN A 130 3.74 22.69 3.73
CA GLN A 130 4.08 21.33 4.13
C GLN A 130 3.83 20.34 2.99
N PHE A 131 2.69 20.42 2.31
CA PHE A 131 2.39 19.55 1.17
C PHE A 131 3.44 19.71 0.06
N ARG A 132 3.76 20.96 -0.36
CA ARG A 132 4.81 21.23 -1.36
C ARG A 132 6.17 20.69 -0.93
N ILE A 133 6.57 20.87 0.33
CA ILE A 133 7.83 20.32 0.86
C ILE A 133 7.82 18.79 0.84
N GLY A 134 6.69 18.16 1.15
CA GLY A 134 6.50 16.72 1.00
C GLY A 134 6.76 16.26 -0.43
N GLU A 135 6.23 16.97 -1.43
CA GLU A 135 6.46 16.67 -2.85
C GLU A 135 7.93 16.85 -3.26
N ILE A 136 8.62 17.87 -2.74
CA ILE A 136 10.06 18.05 -2.96
C ILE A 136 10.83 16.81 -2.47
N TYR A 137 10.50 16.31 -1.28
CA TYR A 137 11.15 15.13 -0.72
C TYR A 137 10.77 13.83 -1.45
N LEU A 138 9.53 13.71 -1.92
CA LEU A 138 9.05 12.57 -2.69
C LEU A 138 9.77 12.43 -4.04
N ASN A 139 10.07 13.57 -4.68
CA ASN A 139 10.72 13.65 -5.99
C ASN A 139 12.26 13.76 -5.90
N GLY A 140 12.80 14.01 -4.70
CA GLY A 140 14.24 14.16 -4.45
C GLY A 140 15.04 12.91 -4.80
N LYS A 141 16.21 13.09 -5.43
CA LYS A 141 17.16 11.98 -5.71
C LYS A 141 17.67 11.37 -4.40
N LYS A 142 17.84 10.04 -4.37
CA LYS A 142 18.36 9.29 -3.21
C LYS A 142 19.70 9.86 -2.73
N LEU A 143 19.73 10.50 -1.56
CA LEU A 143 20.96 10.88 -0.87
C LEU A 143 21.63 9.61 -0.31
N LYS A 144 22.72 9.16 -0.95
CA LYS A 144 23.63 8.16 -0.39
C LYS A 144 24.90 8.87 0.06
N VAL A 145 25.15 8.93 1.36
CA VAL A 145 26.43 9.43 1.90
C VAL A 145 27.18 8.23 2.46
N LEU A 146 28.34 7.91 1.87
CA LEU A 146 29.35 6.98 2.40
C LEU A 146 28.82 5.61 2.90
N GLY A 147 27.80 5.04 2.26
CA GLY A 147 27.26 3.71 2.60
C GLY A 147 26.42 3.65 3.89
N ILE A 148 26.18 4.78 4.56
CA ILE A 148 25.29 4.88 5.73
C ILE A 148 23.93 5.43 5.27
N PRO A 149 22.80 4.76 5.55
CA PRO A 149 21.48 5.29 5.23
C PRO A 149 21.18 6.48 6.16
N VAL A 150 21.50 7.69 5.72
CA VAL A 150 20.86 8.90 6.24
C VAL A 150 19.37 8.78 5.91
N ALA A 151 18.48 9.13 6.85
CA ALA A 151 17.02 9.08 6.68
C ALA A 151 16.65 9.49 5.25
N SER A 152 16.05 8.55 4.50
CA SER A 152 15.89 8.70 3.06
C SER A 152 14.99 9.90 2.78
N ALA A 153 15.15 10.57 1.63
CA ALA A 153 14.26 11.66 1.23
C ALA A 153 12.78 11.23 1.33
N LEU A 154 12.50 9.96 1.03
CA LEU A 154 11.18 9.34 1.14
C LEU A 154 10.67 9.25 2.59
N ASP A 155 11.53 8.99 3.59
CA ASP A 155 11.11 9.01 5.01
C ASP A 155 10.73 10.42 5.48
N ARG A 156 11.45 11.42 4.99
CA ARG A 156 11.09 12.83 5.25
C ARG A 156 9.78 13.18 4.57
N ALA A 157 9.55 12.75 3.33
CA ALA A 157 8.27 12.93 2.63
C ALA A 157 7.12 12.34 3.45
N VAL A 158 7.24 11.08 3.88
CA VAL A 158 6.24 10.42 4.72
C VAL A 158 5.98 11.20 6.00
N THR A 159 7.03 11.66 6.68
CA THR A 159 6.89 12.44 7.93
C THR A 159 6.12 13.74 7.70
N VAL A 160 6.45 14.47 6.64
CA VAL A 160 5.81 15.76 6.32
C VAL A 160 4.35 15.55 5.90
N PHE A 161 4.06 14.60 5.02
CA PHE A 161 2.69 14.29 4.62
C PHE A 161 1.85 13.75 5.77
N ALA A 162 2.41 12.93 6.67
CA ALA A 162 1.69 12.43 7.85
C ALA A 162 1.28 13.57 8.78
N ASN A 163 2.08 14.64 8.88
CA ASN A 163 1.68 15.83 9.63
C ASN A 163 0.49 16.52 8.98
N VAL A 164 0.50 16.73 7.66
CA VAL A 164 -0.65 17.28 6.90
C VAL A 164 -1.93 16.50 7.19
N VAL A 165 -1.87 15.16 7.08
CA VAL A 165 -3.03 14.28 7.31
C VAL A 165 -3.54 14.39 8.76
N ARG A 166 -2.64 14.50 9.73
CA ARG A 166 -2.99 14.58 11.15
C ARG A 166 -3.59 15.93 11.54
N THR A 167 -3.05 17.03 11.01
CA THR A 167 -3.43 18.39 11.44
C THR A 167 -4.58 18.97 10.64
N ALA A 168 -4.79 18.50 9.41
CA ALA A 168 -5.89 18.94 8.55
C ALA A 168 -6.67 17.75 7.97
N PRO A 169 -7.31 16.88 8.77
CA PRO A 169 -7.94 15.63 8.29
C PRO A 169 -9.00 15.80 7.18
N TYR A 170 -9.58 16.99 7.05
CA TYR A 170 -10.55 17.35 6.01
C TYR A 170 -10.05 18.46 5.06
N GLY A 171 -8.74 18.72 5.08
CA GLY A 171 -8.12 19.76 4.26
C GLY A 171 -7.96 19.36 2.80
N LYS A 172 -7.86 20.37 1.93
CA LYS A 172 -7.73 20.22 0.46
C LYS A 172 -6.61 19.26 0.03
N TYR A 173 -5.52 19.19 0.79
CA TYR A 173 -4.33 18.40 0.45
C TYR A 173 -4.30 17.00 1.08
N THR A 174 -5.26 16.67 1.93
CA THR A 174 -5.12 15.55 2.87
C THR A 174 -5.29 14.18 2.22
N ALA A 175 -6.29 14.02 1.36
CA ALA A 175 -6.45 12.79 0.58
C ALA A 175 -5.23 12.53 -0.32
N ARG A 176 -4.69 13.60 -0.92
CA ARG A 176 -3.50 13.51 -1.77
C ARG A 176 -2.23 13.23 -0.96
N ALA A 177 -2.03 13.88 0.19
CA ALA A 177 -0.92 13.61 1.09
C ALA A 177 -0.94 12.16 1.58
N GLN A 178 -2.11 11.61 1.92
CA GLN A 178 -2.25 10.20 2.31
C GLN A 178 -1.89 9.25 1.16
N PHE A 179 -2.28 9.57 -0.07
CA PHE A 179 -1.85 8.81 -1.26
C PHE A 179 -0.33 8.90 -1.47
N ASP A 180 0.25 10.08 -1.33
CA ASP A 180 1.67 10.31 -1.54
C ASP A 180 2.55 9.65 -0.45
N ILE A 181 2.01 9.39 0.76
CA ILE A 181 2.63 8.48 1.74
C ILE A 181 2.76 7.08 1.15
N GLY A 182 1.69 6.55 0.53
CA GLY A 182 1.71 5.25 -0.15
C GLY A 182 2.75 5.21 -1.26
N LEU A 183 2.79 6.24 -2.11
CA LEU A 183 3.77 6.36 -3.19
C LEU A 183 5.22 6.44 -2.68
N ALA A 184 5.44 7.12 -1.56
CA ALA A 184 6.76 7.17 -0.93
C ALA A 184 7.20 5.77 -0.43
N ARG A 185 6.30 5.03 0.23
CA ARG A 185 6.57 3.67 0.72
C ARG A 185 6.79 2.68 -0.43
N GLU A 186 6.04 2.82 -1.52
CA GLU A 186 6.21 2.03 -2.73
C GLU A 186 7.61 2.25 -3.34
N LYS A 187 8.06 3.51 -3.48
CA LYS A 187 9.41 3.85 -3.94
C LYS A 187 10.53 3.33 -3.02
N GLN A 188 10.23 3.08 -1.75
CA GLN A 188 11.14 2.44 -0.79
C GLN A 188 11.17 0.90 -0.94
N GLY A 189 10.21 0.30 -1.64
CA GLY A 189 10.00 -1.15 -1.70
C GLY A 189 9.27 -1.71 -0.47
N ALA A 190 8.71 -0.83 0.37
CA ALA A 190 7.94 -1.21 1.56
C ALA A 190 6.48 -1.46 1.17
N ASN A 191 6.25 -2.55 0.43
CA ASN A 191 4.96 -2.86 -0.20
C ASN A 191 3.80 -2.94 0.80
N ASP A 192 3.97 -3.61 1.94
CA ASP A 192 2.91 -3.71 2.95
C ASP A 192 2.51 -2.34 3.50
N ALA A 193 3.50 -1.48 3.76
CA ALA A 193 3.25 -0.11 4.24
C ALA A 193 2.62 0.76 3.15
N ALA A 194 2.98 0.56 1.88
CA ALA A 194 2.37 1.24 0.75
C ALA A 194 0.90 0.86 0.59
N ILE A 195 0.59 -0.45 0.64
CA ILE A 195 -0.78 -0.97 0.59
C ILE A 195 -1.62 -0.40 1.72
N GLN A 196 -1.11 -0.41 2.96
CA GLN A 196 -1.84 0.18 4.10
C GLN A 196 -2.13 1.67 3.91
N ALA A 197 -1.16 2.42 3.39
CA ALA A 197 -1.32 3.84 3.14
C ALA A 197 -2.34 4.12 2.02
N TYR A 198 -2.33 3.35 0.94
CA TYR A 198 -3.32 3.44 -0.14
C TYR A 198 -4.72 2.98 0.32
N GLN A 199 -4.82 1.91 1.10
CA GLN A 199 -6.09 1.46 1.67
C GLN A 199 -6.71 2.55 2.55
N ALA A 200 -5.90 3.23 3.36
CA ALA A 200 -6.38 4.37 4.13
C ALA A 200 -6.92 5.52 3.27
N VAL A 201 -6.48 5.67 2.01
CA VAL A 201 -7.09 6.62 1.07
C VAL A 201 -8.49 6.17 0.68
N VAL A 202 -8.62 4.89 0.31
CA VAL A 202 -9.88 4.28 -0.13
C VAL A 202 -10.92 4.31 0.99
N ASP A 203 -10.52 3.97 2.21
CA ASP A 203 -11.40 3.91 3.37
C ASP A 203 -11.86 5.31 3.83
N LYS A 204 -10.93 6.27 3.90
CA LYS A 204 -11.20 7.59 4.50
C LYS A 204 -11.64 8.65 3.49
N PHE A 205 -11.27 8.50 2.22
CA PHE A 205 -11.55 9.46 1.17
C PHE A 205 -12.18 8.80 -0.08
N PRO A 206 -13.22 7.96 0.05
CA PRO A 206 -13.75 7.14 -1.05
C PRO A 206 -14.27 7.96 -2.24
N ASN A 207 -14.68 9.21 -2.00
CA ASN A 207 -15.25 10.11 -3.02
C ASN A 207 -14.19 11.02 -3.68
N GLU A 208 -12.95 11.03 -3.18
CA GLU A 208 -11.90 11.83 -3.76
C GLU A 208 -11.34 11.18 -5.04
N PRO A 209 -11.02 11.93 -6.10
CA PRO A 209 -10.49 11.38 -7.34
C PRO A 209 -9.22 10.51 -7.15
N VAL A 210 -8.45 10.78 -6.10
CA VAL A 210 -7.24 10.03 -5.77
C VAL A 210 -7.51 8.61 -5.25
N ALA A 211 -8.70 8.33 -4.70
CA ALA A 211 -9.06 6.99 -4.21
C ALA A 211 -9.10 5.95 -5.34
N VAL A 212 -9.55 6.34 -6.54
CA VAL A 212 -9.51 5.48 -7.73
C VAL A 212 -8.07 5.07 -8.04
N ASN A 213 -7.13 6.00 -7.94
CA ASN A 213 -5.72 5.72 -8.15
C ASN A 213 -5.15 4.82 -7.05
N ALA A 214 -5.52 5.07 -5.79
CA ALA A 214 -5.09 4.26 -4.64
C ALA A 214 -5.53 2.80 -4.79
N GLN A 215 -6.81 2.55 -5.09
CA GLN A 215 -7.34 1.20 -5.25
C GLN A 215 -6.63 0.43 -6.37
N TYR A 216 -6.36 1.09 -7.49
CA TYR A 216 -5.58 0.48 -8.57
C TYR A 216 -4.14 0.15 -8.13
N GLN A 217 -3.48 1.03 -7.39
CA GLN A 217 -2.09 0.80 -6.96
C GLN A 217 -1.97 -0.39 -6.00
N ILE A 218 -2.98 -0.65 -5.16
CA ILE A 218 -3.00 -1.84 -4.31
C ILE A 218 -2.89 -3.11 -5.17
N GLY A 219 -3.73 -3.24 -6.21
CA GLY A 219 -3.66 -4.36 -7.14
C GLY A 219 -2.35 -4.42 -7.92
N TYR A 220 -1.81 -3.26 -8.31
CA TYR A 220 -0.55 -3.19 -9.04
C TYR A 220 0.66 -3.63 -8.20
N ILE A 221 0.70 -3.29 -6.91
CA ILE A 221 1.75 -3.77 -6.00
C ILE A 221 1.72 -5.30 -5.92
N TRP A 222 0.55 -5.91 -5.70
CA TRP A 222 0.42 -7.36 -5.68
C TRP A 222 0.78 -8.00 -7.03
N PHE A 223 0.38 -7.37 -8.13
CA PHE A 223 0.72 -7.82 -9.48
C PHE A 223 2.23 -7.85 -9.70
N THR A 224 2.94 -6.79 -9.34
CA THR A 224 4.40 -6.74 -9.49
C THR A 224 5.09 -7.79 -8.61
N ALA A 225 4.61 -8.01 -7.38
CA ALA A 225 5.09 -9.10 -6.52
C ALA A 225 4.87 -10.48 -7.17
N ALA A 226 3.70 -10.72 -7.75
CA ALA A 226 3.38 -11.95 -8.49
C ALA A 226 4.24 -12.14 -9.75
N GLN A 227 4.70 -11.05 -10.38
CA GLN A 227 5.59 -11.09 -11.54
C GLN A 227 7.06 -11.40 -11.17
N LEU A 228 7.59 -10.77 -10.12
CA LEU A 228 8.99 -10.90 -9.71
C LEU A 228 9.37 -12.31 -9.23
N GLY A 229 8.40 -13.08 -8.74
CA GLY A 229 8.45 -14.53 -8.67
C GLY A 229 9.48 -15.14 -7.72
N THR A 230 9.00 -15.59 -6.56
CA THR A 230 9.22 -16.98 -6.09
C THR A 230 7.96 -17.41 -5.32
N LYS A 231 7.25 -18.44 -5.78
CA LYS A 231 6.18 -19.17 -5.05
C LYS A 231 5.03 -18.38 -4.41
N ASP A 232 4.86 -17.09 -4.67
CA ASP A 232 3.81 -16.31 -4.01
C ASP A 232 2.46 -16.45 -4.73
N ALA A 233 1.85 -17.63 -4.62
CA ALA A 233 0.50 -17.88 -5.10
C ALA A 233 -0.51 -16.93 -4.42
N ALA A 234 -0.22 -16.51 -3.18
CA ALA A 234 -1.03 -15.53 -2.47
C ALA A 234 -0.95 -14.15 -3.13
N ALA A 235 0.22 -13.68 -3.56
CA ALA A 235 0.32 -12.40 -4.29
C ALA A 235 -0.47 -12.40 -5.61
N ALA A 236 -0.46 -13.50 -6.36
CA ALA A 236 -1.25 -13.60 -7.59
C ALA A 236 -2.76 -13.59 -7.30
N ALA A 237 -3.20 -14.30 -6.25
CA ALA A 237 -4.60 -14.28 -5.81
C ALA A 237 -5.01 -12.88 -5.31
N ASN A 238 -4.20 -12.25 -4.45
CA ASN A 238 -4.44 -10.90 -3.96
C ASN A 238 -4.50 -9.87 -5.09
N ALA A 239 -3.61 -9.99 -6.09
CA ALA A 239 -3.64 -9.10 -7.26
C ALA A 239 -4.93 -9.27 -8.06
N LYS A 240 -5.37 -10.52 -8.26
CA LYS A 240 -6.63 -10.81 -8.95
C LYS A 240 -7.82 -10.21 -8.21
N THR A 241 -7.95 -10.51 -6.91
CA THR A 241 -9.02 -9.95 -6.07
C THR A 241 -9.01 -8.42 -6.07
N ALA A 242 -7.83 -7.79 -5.94
CA ALA A 242 -7.73 -6.33 -5.92
C ALA A 242 -8.12 -5.69 -7.26
N PHE A 243 -7.76 -6.29 -8.40
CA PHE A 243 -8.18 -5.76 -9.71
C PHE A 243 -9.66 -6.05 -10.01
N GLU A 244 -10.19 -7.20 -9.61
CA GLU A 244 -11.63 -7.49 -9.71
C GLU A 244 -12.44 -6.49 -8.87
N ASP A 245 -12.01 -6.23 -7.64
CA ASP A 245 -12.62 -5.25 -6.76
C ASP A 245 -12.53 -3.83 -7.34
N PHE A 246 -11.37 -3.46 -7.90
CA PHE A 246 -11.22 -2.19 -8.62
C PHE A 246 -12.18 -2.08 -9.81
N LEU A 247 -12.35 -3.13 -10.61
CA LEU A 247 -13.26 -3.13 -11.75
C LEU A 247 -14.73 -3.11 -11.34
N PHE A 248 -15.05 -3.71 -10.19
CA PHE A 248 -16.38 -3.68 -9.60
C PHE A 248 -16.75 -2.26 -9.14
N HIS A 249 -15.87 -1.60 -8.39
CA HIS A 249 -16.12 -0.25 -7.87
C HIS A 249 -15.94 0.86 -8.92
N TYR A 250 -15.01 0.69 -9.87
CA TYR A 250 -14.63 1.72 -10.83
C TYR A 250 -14.65 1.24 -12.31
N PRO A 251 -15.77 0.68 -12.80
CA PRO A 251 -15.83 0.03 -14.12
C PRO A 251 -15.59 0.98 -15.32
N LYS A 252 -15.79 2.28 -15.11
CA LYS A 252 -15.63 3.36 -16.11
C LYS A 252 -14.34 4.17 -15.93
N SER A 253 -13.48 3.80 -14.98
CA SER A 253 -12.19 4.49 -14.77
C SER A 253 -11.29 4.36 -16.00
N GLU A 254 -10.46 5.38 -16.25
CA GLU A 254 -9.41 5.33 -17.28
C GLU A 254 -8.45 4.14 -17.06
N LYS A 255 -8.29 3.68 -15.82
CA LYS A 255 -7.47 2.52 -15.47
C LYS A 255 -8.19 1.17 -15.60
N ALA A 256 -9.49 1.14 -15.92
CA ALA A 256 -10.25 -0.10 -16.05
C ALA A 256 -9.68 -1.01 -17.16
N ALA A 257 -9.29 -0.43 -18.30
CA ALA A 257 -8.65 -1.19 -19.37
C ALA A 257 -7.30 -1.80 -18.93
N GLN A 258 -6.50 -1.03 -18.18
CA GLN A 258 -5.22 -1.50 -17.65
C GLN A 258 -5.41 -2.61 -16.60
N ALA A 259 -6.41 -2.49 -15.72
CA ALA A 259 -6.72 -3.51 -14.73
C ALA A 259 -7.16 -4.83 -15.39
N ARG A 260 -8.00 -4.77 -16.44
CA ARG A 260 -8.37 -5.95 -17.24
C ARG A 260 -7.14 -6.59 -17.89
N ALA A 261 -6.28 -5.80 -18.51
CA ALA A 261 -5.05 -6.32 -19.11
C ALA A 261 -4.11 -6.99 -18.08
N ASN A 262 -3.98 -6.42 -16.87
CA ASN A 262 -3.18 -7.02 -15.81
C ASN A 262 -3.80 -8.34 -15.30
N LEU A 263 -5.13 -8.42 -15.20
CA LEU A 263 -5.85 -9.65 -14.89
C LEU A 263 -5.61 -10.72 -15.95
N ASP A 264 -5.72 -10.39 -17.23
CA ASP A 264 -5.46 -11.32 -18.33
C ASP A 264 -4.05 -11.90 -18.22
N ILE A 265 -3.04 -11.06 -17.91
CA ILE A 265 -1.66 -11.52 -17.70
C ILE A 265 -1.55 -12.51 -16.54
N LEU A 266 -2.23 -12.25 -15.41
CA LEU A 266 -2.23 -13.15 -14.25
C LEU A 266 -2.88 -14.50 -14.61
N GLU A 267 -4.03 -14.46 -15.28
CA GLU A 267 -4.79 -15.65 -15.68
C GLU A 267 -4.05 -16.48 -16.73
N HIS A 268 -3.42 -15.84 -17.72
CA HIS A 268 -2.57 -16.52 -18.69
C HIS A 268 -1.40 -17.23 -18.03
N LYS A 269 -0.71 -16.57 -17.08
CA LYS A 269 0.41 -17.18 -16.34
C LYS A 269 -0.04 -18.38 -15.52
N GLN A 270 -1.19 -18.27 -14.86
CA GLN A 270 -1.78 -19.37 -14.09
C GLN A 270 -2.19 -20.54 -14.99
N THR A 271 -2.89 -20.25 -16.09
CA THR A 271 -3.35 -21.24 -17.09
C THR A 271 -2.17 -21.98 -17.70
N ALA A 272 -1.12 -21.26 -18.10
CA ALA A 272 0.11 -21.85 -18.64
C ALA A 272 0.80 -22.78 -17.64
N ASN A 273 0.79 -22.44 -16.35
CA ASN A 273 1.31 -23.31 -15.30
C ASN A 273 0.46 -24.57 -15.13
N SER A 274 -0.87 -24.44 -15.05
CA SER A 274 -1.81 -25.57 -14.98
C SER A 274 -1.61 -26.52 -16.17
N TYR A 275 -1.43 -25.98 -17.38
CA TYR A 275 -1.20 -26.78 -18.58
C TYR A 275 0.13 -27.55 -18.53
N LYS A 276 1.21 -26.92 -18.04
CA LYS A 276 2.50 -27.59 -17.83
C LYS A 276 2.38 -28.74 -16.83
N VAL A 277 1.65 -28.55 -15.74
CA VAL A 277 1.41 -29.60 -14.74
C VAL A 277 0.57 -30.75 -15.34
N ALA A 278 -0.46 -30.42 -16.13
CA ALA A 278 -1.25 -31.42 -16.84
C ALA A 278 -0.37 -32.28 -17.77
N LYS A 279 0.50 -31.64 -18.57
CA LYS A 279 1.45 -32.31 -19.47
C LYS A 279 2.46 -33.17 -18.71
N PHE A 280 2.88 -32.76 -17.53
CA PHE A 280 3.76 -33.54 -16.67
C PHE A 280 3.08 -34.85 -16.22
N TYR A 281 1.88 -34.78 -15.65
CA TYR A 281 1.14 -35.98 -15.22
C TYR A 281 0.76 -36.89 -16.39
N ASP A 282 0.37 -36.31 -17.53
CA ASP A 282 0.07 -37.06 -18.76
C ASP A 282 1.28 -37.84 -19.25
N LYS A 283 2.48 -37.22 -19.25
CA LYS A 283 3.74 -37.88 -19.61
C LYS A 283 4.08 -39.04 -18.69
N GLN A 284 3.79 -38.90 -17.39
CA GLN A 284 3.99 -39.95 -16.39
C GLN A 284 2.88 -41.01 -16.37
N LYS A 285 1.89 -40.88 -17.27
CA LYS A 285 0.72 -41.77 -17.39
C LYS A 285 -0.24 -41.73 -16.20
N TYR A 286 -0.15 -40.69 -15.37
CA TYR A 286 -1.12 -40.40 -14.30
C TYR A 286 -2.33 -39.67 -14.90
N TYR A 287 -3.10 -40.38 -15.72
CA TYR A 287 -4.13 -39.75 -16.57
C TYR A 287 -5.28 -39.11 -15.78
N ARG A 288 -5.66 -39.67 -14.62
CA ARG A 288 -6.66 -39.06 -13.72
C ARG A 288 -6.23 -37.65 -13.28
N ALA A 289 -5.01 -37.53 -12.74
CA ALA A 289 -4.44 -36.26 -12.34
C ALA A 289 -4.30 -35.30 -13.53
N ALA A 290 -3.82 -35.80 -14.68
CA ALA A 290 -3.68 -35.00 -15.89
C ALA A 290 -5.01 -34.39 -16.35
N VAL A 291 -6.11 -35.16 -16.35
CA VAL A 291 -7.45 -34.69 -16.71
C VAL A 291 -7.95 -33.60 -15.77
N ILE A 292 -7.65 -33.67 -14.47
CA ILE A 292 -8.02 -32.62 -13.51
C ILE A 292 -7.38 -31.28 -13.92
N TYR A 293 -6.07 -31.26 -14.16
CA TYR A 293 -5.37 -30.03 -14.56
C TYR A 293 -5.74 -29.57 -15.98
N TYR A 294 -6.03 -30.48 -16.92
CA TYR A 294 -6.57 -30.09 -18.23
C TYR A 294 -7.95 -29.43 -18.13
N ASN A 295 -8.83 -29.94 -17.27
CA ASN A 295 -10.12 -29.30 -17.01
C ASN A 295 -9.95 -27.93 -16.35
N GLU A 296 -8.96 -27.75 -15.47
CA GLU A 296 -8.62 -26.45 -14.88
C GLU A 296 -8.24 -25.44 -15.97
N VAL A 297 -7.38 -25.81 -16.92
CA VAL A 297 -7.00 -24.96 -18.06
C VAL A 297 -8.23 -24.53 -18.87
N ILE A 298 -9.16 -25.47 -19.12
CA ILE A 298 -10.39 -25.21 -19.85
C ILE A 298 -11.31 -24.26 -19.08
N ARG A 299 -11.41 -24.42 -17.75
CA ARG A 299 -12.25 -23.57 -16.88
C ARG A 299 -11.69 -22.16 -16.76
N GLN A 300 -10.38 -22.02 -16.61
CA GLN A 300 -9.70 -20.73 -16.43
C GLN A 300 -9.71 -19.91 -17.71
N GLN A 301 -9.45 -20.52 -18.88
CA GLN A 301 -9.39 -19.79 -20.14
C GLN A 301 -10.05 -20.55 -21.31
N PRO A 302 -11.40 -20.60 -21.34
CA PRO A 302 -12.14 -21.27 -22.40
C PRO A 302 -11.79 -20.72 -23.79
N GLY A 303 -11.44 -21.61 -24.72
CA GLY A 303 -11.19 -21.23 -26.13
C GLY A 303 -9.76 -20.80 -26.45
N SER A 304 -8.88 -20.66 -25.45
CA SER A 304 -7.43 -20.52 -25.66
C SER A 304 -6.84 -21.72 -26.42
N GLN A 305 -5.65 -21.55 -27.01
CA GLN A 305 -4.95 -22.65 -27.67
C GLN A 305 -4.72 -23.81 -26.69
N GLU A 306 -4.26 -23.52 -25.48
CA GLU A 306 -4.03 -24.48 -24.42
C GLU A 306 -5.33 -25.18 -23.99
N SER A 307 -6.45 -24.45 -23.85
CA SER A 307 -7.77 -25.05 -23.60
C SER A 307 -8.17 -26.02 -24.71
N ASN A 308 -7.97 -25.65 -25.98
CA ASN A 308 -8.38 -26.47 -27.12
C ASN A 308 -7.51 -27.74 -27.22
N GLU A 309 -6.21 -27.62 -26.97
CA GLU A 309 -5.30 -28.76 -26.86
C GLU A 309 -5.65 -29.67 -25.67
N ALA A 310 -5.98 -29.08 -24.52
CA ALA A 310 -6.42 -29.79 -23.32
C ALA A 310 -7.69 -30.61 -23.58
N LYS A 311 -8.72 -30.00 -24.21
CA LYS A 311 -9.96 -30.70 -24.62
C LYS A 311 -9.67 -31.89 -25.51
N LYS A 312 -8.91 -31.66 -26.59
CA LYS A 312 -8.52 -32.72 -27.54
C LYS A 312 -7.78 -33.85 -26.83
N ARG A 313 -6.92 -33.54 -25.87
CA ARG A 313 -6.17 -34.56 -25.12
C ARG A 313 -7.07 -35.35 -24.17
N ILE A 314 -7.99 -34.69 -23.47
CA ILE A 314 -8.99 -35.36 -22.62
C ILE A 314 -9.80 -36.35 -23.46
N ASP A 315 -10.29 -35.95 -24.63
CA ASP A 315 -11.09 -36.82 -25.50
C ASP A 315 -10.31 -38.06 -25.96
N GLN A 316 -9.03 -37.89 -26.29
CA GLN A 316 -8.14 -39.02 -26.62
C GLN A 316 -7.94 -39.98 -25.43
N LEU A 317 -7.84 -39.46 -24.22
CA LEU A 317 -7.71 -40.28 -23.02
C LEU A 317 -9.02 -41.03 -22.74
N ARG A 318 -10.17 -40.35 -22.86
CA ARG A 318 -11.50 -40.95 -22.68
C ARG A 318 -11.76 -42.08 -23.69
N ALA A 319 -11.42 -41.87 -24.95
CA ALA A 319 -11.55 -42.89 -25.99
C ALA A 319 -10.69 -44.13 -25.73
N LYS A 320 -9.52 -43.98 -25.08
CA LYS A 320 -8.59 -45.08 -24.82
C LYS A 320 -8.88 -45.85 -23.54
N PHE A 321 -9.32 -45.16 -22.49
CA PHE A 321 -9.43 -45.75 -21.14
C PHE A 321 -10.86 -45.81 -20.61
N GLY A 322 -11.81 -45.15 -21.28
CA GLY A 322 -13.18 -44.98 -20.81
C GLY A 322 -13.32 -43.90 -19.74
N ASP A 323 -14.49 -43.27 -19.66
CA ASP A 323 -14.76 -42.16 -18.74
C ASP A 323 -14.61 -42.56 -17.26
N ALA A 324 -15.05 -43.77 -16.91
CA ALA A 324 -14.99 -44.28 -15.54
C ALA A 324 -13.54 -44.40 -15.02
N ALA A 325 -12.56 -44.63 -15.90
CA ALA A 325 -11.16 -44.72 -15.52
C ALA A 325 -10.52 -43.36 -15.22
N LEU A 326 -11.14 -42.26 -15.68
CA LEU A 326 -10.60 -40.90 -15.60
C LEU A 326 -11.32 -40.01 -14.58
N GLN A 327 -12.43 -40.48 -14.00
CA GLN A 327 -13.12 -39.82 -12.89
C GLN A 327 -12.22 -39.74 -11.65
N PRO A 328 -12.23 -38.63 -10.88
CA PRO A 328 -11.62 -38.56 -9.56
C PRO A 328 -12.22 -39.66 -8.67
N ALA A 329 -11.39 -40.35 -7.89
CA ALA A 329 -11.92 -41.24 -6.86
C ALA A 329 -12.62 -40.36 -5.81
N LEU A 330 -13.95 -40.34 -5.80
CA LEU A 330 -14.71 -39.73 -4.71
C LEU A 330 -14.24 -40.38 -3.41
N PRO A 331 -13.84 -39.62 -2.38
CA PRO A 331 -13.59 -40.20 -1.07
C PRO A 331 -14.91 -40.81 -0.61
N VAL A 332 -14.98 -42.14 -0.54
CA VAL A 332 -16.05 -42.80 0.18
C VAL A 332 -15.87 -42.36 1.62
N ALA A 333 -16.74 -41.44 2.08
CA ALA A 333 -16.90 -41.12 3.48
C ALA A 333 -16.93 -42.45 4.24
N GLN A 334 -16.04 -42.59 5.23
CA GLN A 334 -15.84 -43.81 5.99
C GLN A 334 -17.19 -44.37 6.47
N ALA A 335 -17.72 -45.36 5.74
CA ALA A 335 -18.83 -46.16 6.18
C ALA A 335 -18.32 -46.95 7.38
N SER A 336 -18.80 -46.56 8.55
CA SER A 336 -18.57 -47.22 9.82
C SER A 336 -18.86 -48.72 9.70
N LYS A 337 -17.80 -49.53 9.87
CA LYS A 337 -17.91 -50.99 10.00
C LYS A 337 -18.78 -51.32 11.21
N LYS A 338 -20.05 -51.68 10.98
CA LYS A 338 -20.82 -52.49 11.92
C LYS A 338 -20.74 -53.93 11.46
N LYS A 339 -20.01 -54.75 12.23
CA LYS A 339 -19.92 -56.20 12.09
C LYS A 339 -21.30 -56.82 12.37
N SER A 340 -21.79 -57.66 11.47
CA SER A 340 -22.75 -58.72 11.80
C SER A 340 -22.55 -59.90 10.85
N ASP A 341 -22.22 -61.04 11.43
CA ASP A 341 -22.07 -62.33 10.78
C ASP A 341 -23.43 -62.85 10.25
N MET A 342 -23.41 -63.58 9.12
CA MET A 342 -23.86 -64.99 9.00
C MET A 342 -24.23 -65.41 7.55
N HIS A 343 -23.58 -66.50 7.12
CA HIS A 343 -23.87 -67.54 6.12
C HIS A 343 -24.99 -67.43 5.04
N GLY A 344 -24.67 -67.86 3.81
CA GLY A 344 -25.63 -68.37 2.81
C GLY A 344 -25.10 -68.42 1.38
N ALA A 345 -25.27 -69.54 0.66
CA ALA A 345 -24.51 -69.91 -0.54
C ALA A 345 -25.12 -69.57 -1.92
N ARG A 346 -24.23 -69.52 -2.93
CA ARG A 346 -24.29 -70.01 -4.34
C ARG A 346 -24.72 -69.13 -5.55
N THR A 347 -23.79 -69.16 -6.52
CA THR A 347 -23.85 -69.30 -8.01
C THR A 347 -23.99 -68.11 -8.98
N ALA A 348 -23.00 -68.08 -9.91
CA ALA A 348 -22.97 -67.63 -11.32
C ALA A 348 -23.11 -66.10 -11.60
N GLU A 349 -22.47 -65.45 -12.57
CA GLU A 349 -21.71 -65.85 -13.76
C GLU A 349 -20.91 -64.64 -14.31
N SER A 350 -19.78 -64.93 -14.96
CA SER A 350 -19.12 -64.23 -16.09
C SER A 350 -19.20 -62.69 -16.25
N GLY A 351 -18.02 -62.06 -16.28
CA GLY A 351 -17.84 -60.67 -16.71
C GLY A 351 -16.38 -60.21 -16.67
N SER A 352 -15.54 -60.84 -17.49
CA SER A 352 -14.10 -60.59 -17.61
C SER A 352 -13.78 -59.16 -18.10
N ALA A 353 -13.62 -58.21 -17.18
CA ALA A 353 -12.89 -56.97 -17.43
C ALA A 353 -11.50 -57.09 -16.79
N LYS A 354 -10.51 -57.39 -17.63
CA LYS A 354 -9.08 -57.44 -17.27
C LYS A 354 -8.69 -56.09 -16.63
N PRO A 355 -8.19 -56.03 -15.37
CA PRO A 355 -7.74 -54.76 -14.80
C PRO A 355 -6.53 -54.28 -15.60
N GLY A 356 -6.63 -53.10 -16.22
CA GLY A 356 -5.49 -52.43 -16.82
C GLY A 356 -4.41 -52.17 -15.76
N PRO A 357 -3.11 -52.12 -16.14
CA PRO A 357 -2.02 -52.14 -15.18
C PRO A 357 -2.07 -50.93 -14.24
N ALA A 358 -1.80 -51.22 -12.97
CA ALA A 358 -1.73 -50.28 -11.87
C ALA A 358 -0.70 -49.17 -12.15
N ASN A 359 -1.18 -47.93 -12.26
CA ASN A 359 -0.45 -46.72 -11.85
C ASN A 359 -1.36 -45.48 -11.79
N ASN A 360 -2.63 -45.63 -11.40
CA ASN A 360 -3.57 -44.51 -11.22
C ASN A 360 -3.61 -43.98 -9.77
N GLU A 361 -2.70 -44.43 -8.91
CA GLU A 361 -2.57 -44.03 -7.50
C GLU A 361 -1.34 -43.14 -7.27
N ALA A 362 -1.09 -42.15 -8.13
CA ALA A 362 -0.31 -41.01 -7.66
C ALA A 362 -1.12 -40.35 -6.54
N PRO A 363 -0.57 -40.13 -5.34
CA PRO A 363 -1.20 -39.26 -4.36
C PRO A 363 -1.49 -37.94 -5.06
N LEU A 364 -2.77 -37.57 -5.13
CA LEU A 364 -3.11 -36.20 -5.48
C LEU A 364 -2.38 -35.33 -4.46
N PRO A 365 -1.67 -34.27 -4.88
CA PRO A 365 -1.02 -33.37 -3.94
C PRO A 365 -2.05 -32.98 -2.87
N ALA A 366 -1.76 -33.29 -1.61
CA ALA A 366 -2.63 -32.90 -0.51
C ALA A 366 -2.69 -31.37 -0.44
N SER A 367 -3.79 -30.84 0.11
CA SER A 367 -3.92 -29.41 0.41
C SER A 367 -2.79 -28.89 1.30
N ASP A 368 -2.15 -29.77 2.07
CA ASP A 368 -1.14 -29.43 3.05
C ASP A 368 0.17 -30.20 2.81
N GLY A 369 1.25 -29.43 2.59
CA GLY A 369 2.61 -29.86 2.89
C GLY A 369 3.39 -30.57 1.77
N ASP A 370 4.31 -29.80 1.17
CA ASP A 370 5.57 -30.29 0.60
C ASP A 370 5.50 -31.26 -0.61
N SER A 371 4.71 -30.90 -1.63
CA SER A 371 4.95 -31.35 -3.01
C SER A 371 5.44 -30.19 -3.87
N SER A 372 6.47 -30.42 -4.68
CA SER A 372 7.04 -29.44 -5.62
C SER A 372 6.07 -28.94 -6.70
N LEU A 373 4.83 -29.42 -6.71
CA LEU A 373 3.73 -29.05 -7.59
C LEU A 373 2.52 -28.64 -6.74
N PRO A 374 1.88 -27.49 -7.03
CA PRO A 374 0.69 -27.04 -6.28
C PRO A 374 -0.51 -27.96 -6.55
N PRO A 375 -1.37 -28.22 -5.55
CA PRO A 375 -2.59 -28.95 -5.76
C PRO A 375 -3.53 -28.23 -6.73
N PRO A 376 -4.33 -28.95 -7.52
CA PRO A 376 -5.30 -28.31 -8.40
C PRO A 376 -6.34 -27.57 -7.54
N ALA A 377 -6.74 -26.37 -7.96
CA ALA A 377 -7.68 -25.54 -7.20
C ALA A 377 -9.02 -26.24 -6.93
N SER A 378 -9.43 -27.18 -7.78
CA SER A 378 -10.60 -28.04 -7.58
C SER A 378 -10.50 -29.04 -6.41
N LEU A 379 -9.34 -29.17 -5.78
CA LEU A 379 -9.11 -29.99 -4.58
C LEU A 379 -8.80 -29.16 -3.33
N ALA A 380 -8.67 -27.83 -3.46
CA ALA A 380 -8.54 -26.95 -2.32
C ALA A 380 -9.93 -26.72 -1.70
N PRO A 381 -10.07 -26.69 -0.36
CA PRO A 381 -11.33 -26.28 0.26
C PRO A 381 -11.65 -24.84 -0.16
N ASP A 382 -12.91 -24.57 -0.50
CA ASP A 382 -13.40 -23.22 -0.76
C ASP A 382 -13.17 -22.34 0.48
N THR A 383 -12.08 -21.58 0.52
CA THR A 383 -11.88 -20.52 1.51
C THR A 383 -12.62 -19.26 1.08
N THR A 384 -13.91 -19.40 0.80
CA THR A 384 -14.87 -18.29 0.86
C THR A 384 -15.56 -18.41 2.21
N THR A 385 -14.84 -18.03 3.26
CA THR A 385 -15.52 -17.62 4.49
C THR A 385 -15.96 -16.18 4.24
N ALA A 386 -17.16 -16.01 3.68
CA ALA A 386 -17.84 -14.74 3.79
C ALA A 386 -17.92 -14.39 5.29
N PRO A 387 -17.59 -13.16 5.73
CA PRO A 387 -17.82 -12.77 7.11
C PRO A 387 -19.33 -12.89 7.39
N ASP A 388 -19.68 -13.65 8.44
CA ASP A 388 -21.04 -13.74 8.96
C ASP A 388 -21.66 -12.34 9.09
N PRO A 389 -22.88 -12.09 8.58
CA PRO A 389 -23.56 -10.85 8.86
C PRO A 389 -23.87 -10.80 10.36
N LEU A 390 -23.17 -9.91 11.07
CA LEU A 390 -23.38 -9.66 12.49
C LEU A 390 -24.86 -9.39 12.78
N LEU A 391 -25.40 -10.21 13.67
CA LEU A 391 -26.72 -10.08 14.29
C LEU A 391 -26.95 -8.64 14.78
N ALA A 392 -28.06 -8.05 14.35
CA ALA A 392 -28.58 -6.80 14.89
C ALA A 392 -29.06 -7.01 16.36
N PRO A 393 -28.83 -6.04 17.27
CA PRO A 393 -29.34 -6.13 18.63
C PRO A 393 -30.85 -5.77 18.69
N PRO A 394 -31.61 -6.29 19.68
CA PRO A 394 -33.05 -6.12 19.75
C PRO A 394 -33.44 -4.81 20.48
N GLY A 395 -34.44 -4.12 19.93
CA GLY A 395 -35.54 -3.50 20.69
C GLY A 395 -35.37 -2.08 21.25
N ALA A 396 -36.02 -1.11 20.60
CA ALA A 396 -36.90 -0.07 21.17
C ALA A 396 -37.60 0.61 19.97
N GLY A 397 -38.89 0.41 19.71
CA GLY A 397 -39.99 1.07 20.42
C GLY A 397 -40.75 1.97 19.44
N THR A 398 -41.81 1.42 18.85
CA THR A 398 -43.02 2.05 18.27
C THR A 398 -43.13 3.58 18.22
N THR A 399 -43.44 4.12 17.03
CA THR A 399 -44.65 4.93 16.79
C THR A 399 -45.13 4.78 15.35
N SER A 400 -46.40 4.40 15.22
CA SER A 400 -47.24 4.39 14.03
C SER A 400 -47.46 5.79 13.45
N ASN A 401 -47.45 5.94 12.12
CA ASN A 401 -48.53 6.70 11.48
C ASN A 401 -48.70 6.36 9.99
N THR A 402 -49.98 6.34 9.64
CA THR A 402 -50.68 5.87 8.44
C THR A 402 -50.46 6.74 7.19
N LEU A 403 -50.39 6.09 6.02
CA LEU A 403 -50.66 6.69 4.70
C LEU A 403 -52.14 7.14 4.60
N PRO A 404 -52.45 8.02 3.63
CA PRO A 404 -53.16 7.47 2.47
C PRO A 404 -52.65 7.96 1.11
N SER A 405 -52.92 7.10 0.14
CA SER A 405 -52.79 7.18 -1.31
C SER A 405 -53.70 8.22 -1.98
N SER A 406 -53.23 8.81 -3.09
CA SER A 406 -54.04 9.05 -4.30
C SER A 406 -53.19 9.59 -5.45
N ASP A 407 -53.10 8.82 -6.53
CA ASP A 407 -52.89 9.27 -7.93
C ASP A 407 -54.28 9.48 -8.58
N PRO A 408 -54.45 9.94 -9.85
CA PRO A 408 -53.50 10.58 -10.79
C PRO A 408 -54.10 11.82 -11.51
N SER A 409 -53.32 12.48 -12.39
CA SER A 409 -53.69 12.78 -13.81
C SER A 409 -53.19 14.13 -14.36
N ALA A 410 -52.73 14.07 -15.62
CA ALA A 410 -52.73 15.09 -16.69
C ALA A 410 -51.67 16.22 -16.74
N SER A 411 -50.71 16.06 -17.66
CA SER A 411 -50.15 17.12 -18.54
C SER A 411 -51.25 17.68 -19.50
N PRO A 412 -51.04 18.69 -20.38
CA PRO A 412 -49.79 19.40 -20.77
C PRO A 412 -49.92 20.94 -20.96
N GLY A 413 -48.84 21.65 -21.30
CA GLY A 413 -48.95 22.92 -22.04
C GLY A 413 -47.87 23.99 -21.85
N ALA A 414 -46.89 23.96 -22.77
CA ALA A 414 -46.38 25.08 -23.59
C ALA A 414 -45.70 26.35 -22.99
N SER A 415 -44.60 26.69 -23.67
CA SER A 415 -44.13 28.03 -24.09
C SER A 415 -43.15 28.85 -23.23
N ALA A 416 -41.87 28.69 -23.60
CA ALA A 416 -40.99 29.71 -24.21
C ALA A 416 -40.70 31.08 -23.54
N SER A 417 -39.41 31.25 -23.19
CA SER A 417 -38.50 32.38 -23.53
C SER A 417 -38.70 33.78 -22.92
N PRO A 418 -37.69 34.70 -23.00
CA PRO A 418 -36.24 34.53 -23.05
C PRO A 418 -35.46 35.44 -22.06
N ALA A 419 -34.13 35.27 -22.06
CA ALA A 419 -33.09 36.07 -21.42
C ALA A 419 -33.08 37.56 -21.87
N PRO A 420 -32.28 38.42 -21.23
CA PRO A 420 -30.83 38.48 -21.51
C PRO A 420 -29.91 38.12 -20.35
#